data_AF-A0A355UI56-F1
#
_entry.id   AF-A0A355UI56-F1
#
_cell.length_a   1.000
_cell.length_b   1.000
_cell.length_c   1.000
_cell.angle_alpha   90.00
_cell.angle_beta   90.00
_cell.angle_gamma   90.00
#
_symmetry.space_group_name_H-M   'P 1'
#
loop_
_entity.id
_entity.type
_entity.pdbx_description
1 polymer ?
#
loop_
_entity_poly.entity_id
_entity_poly.type
_entity_poly.pdbx_seq_one_letter_code
_entity_poly.pdbx_strand_id
1 'polypeptide(L)'
;MIYAQQNAIILNWEDVDIMKVENYINYQGSKSNIIDFIISGIEEYTDEGDTIFDIFSGSGAVSQSLAKKYNVVANDVEPYASTISKAILNSHQTSIEDVLEIMKIASTYFHYLVKEESLNDYINSESKYLK
;
A
#
# COMPACT_ATOMS: atom_id res chain seq x y z
N MET A 1 -3.28 12.20 9.33
CA MET A 1 -4.27 12.79 8.43
C MET A 1 -3.59 13.12 7.12
N ILE A 2 -3.93 12.40 6.06
CA ILE A 2 -3.36 12.56 4.70
C ILE A 2 -4.55 12.85 3.79
N TYR A 3 -4.45 13.89 2.97
CA TYR A 3 -5.46 14.26 1.98
C TYR A 3 -4.93 13.89 0.59
N ALA A 4 -5.69 13.12 -0.19
CA ALA A 4 -5.38 12.87 -1.59
C ALA A 4 -6.02 13.98 -2.47
N GLN A 5 -5.24 14.61 -3.35
CA GLN A 5 -5.75 15.43 -4.46
C GLN A 5 -5.22 14.82 -5.76
N GLN A 6 -6.13 14.48 -6.68
CA GLN A 6 -5.79 13.93 -7.99
C GLN A 6 -5.49 15.05 -9.00
N ASN A 7 -4.32 14.98 -9.65
CA ASN A 7 -4.08 15.60 -10.95
C ASN A 7 -3.72 14.46 -11.92
N ALA A 8 -4.65 14.12 -12.82
CA ALA A 8 -4.55 12.96 -13.69
C ALA A 8 -3.60 13.18 -14.88
N ILE A 9 -2.73 12.21 -15.13
CA ILE A 9 -2.10 11.98 -16.44
C ILE A 9 -3.04 11.05 -17.20
N ILE A 10 -3.47 11.45 -18.40
CA ILE A 10 -4.29 10.61 -19.29
C ILE A 10 -3.37 9.54 -19.89
N LEU A 11 -3.43 8.32 -19.35
CA LEU A 11 -2.92 7.10 -20.00
C LEU A 11 -4.11 6.43 -20.72
N ASN A 12 -3.89 5.96 -21.94
CA ASN A 12 -4.92 5.28 -22.73
C ASN A 12 -5.35 3.98 -22.02
N TRP A 13 -6.66 3.82 -21.84
CA TRP A 13 -7.27 2.85 -20.93
C TRP A 13 -7.45 1.43 -21.51
N GLU A 14 -7.01 1.17 -22.73
CA GLU A 14 -7.18 -0.14 -23.39
C GLU A 14 -6.07 -1.15 -23.09
N ASP A 15 -4.97 -0.75 -22.44
CA ASP A 15 -3.83 -1.65 -22.13
C ASP A 15 -3.69 -2.00 -20.64
N VAL A 16 -4.55 -1.48 -19.75
CA VAL A 16 -4.48 -1.74 -18.28
C VAL A 16 -5.52 -2.77 -17.88
N ASP A 17 -5.38 -3.96 -18.43
CA ASP A 17 -6.24 -5.09 -18.13
C ASP A 17 -6.05 -5.50 -16.65
N ILE A 18 -7.08 -5.23 -15.83
CA ILE A 18 -7.27 -5.72 -14.46
C ILE A 18 -6.05 -5.51 -13.55
N MET A 19 -5.81 -4.28 -13.07
CA MET A 19 -5.07 -4.09 -11.82
C MET A 19 -5.90 -4.69 -10.68
N LYS A 20 -5.73 -6.00 -10.43
CA LYS A 20 -6.01 -6.62 -9.14
C LYS A 20 -5.44 -5.71 -8.07
N VAL A 21 -6.23 -5.38 -7.04
CA VAL A 21 -5.72 -4.74 -5.82
C VAL A 21 -4.54 -5.59 -5.34
N GLU A 22 -3.33 -5.12 -5.62
CA GLU A 22 -2.13 -5.87 -5.24
C GLU A 22 -2.03 -5.79 -3.73
N ASN A 23 -2.12 -6.94 -3.07
CA ASN A 23 -1.80 -7.05 -1.66
C ASN A 23 -0.29 -6.85 -1.51
N TYR A 24 0.14 -5.61 -1.27
CA TYR A 24 1.54 -5.26 -1.05
C TYR A 24 2.16 -6.01 0.15
N ILE A 25 1.33 -6.44 1.09
CA ILE A 25 1.74 -7.22 2.27
C ILE A 25 0.71 -8.31 2.60
N ASN A 26 1.19 -9.43 3.13
CA ASN A 26 0.32 -10.44 3.75
C ASN A 26 -0.16 -9.92 5.10
N TYR A 27 -1.31 -9.24 5.08
CA TYR A 27 -1.94 -8.66 6.26
C TYR A 27 -3.04 -9.57 6.79
N GLN A 28 -2.98 -9.92 8.08
CA GLN A 28 -4.02 -10.73 8.70
C GLN A 28 -5.36 -9.98 8.67
N GLY A 29 -6.41 -10.65 8.18
CA GLY A 29 -7.73 -10.03 8.03
C GLY A 29 -7.88 -9.13 6.80
N SER A 30 -6.97 -9.24 5.82
CA SER A 30 -7.10 -8.60 4.51
C SER A 30 -8.49 -8.82 3.90
N LYS A 31 -9.06 -7.73 3.38
CA LYS A 31 -10.42 -7.67 2.82
C LYS A 31 -10.45 -7.85 1.31
N SER A 32 -9.31 -8.12 0.67
CA SER A 32 -9.19 -8.09 -0.79
C SER A 32 -10.10 -9.09 -1.51
N ASN A 33 -10.46 -10.20 -0.86
CA ASN A 33 -11.39 -11.19 -1.42
C ASN A 33 -12.87 -10.78 -1.34
N ILE A 34 -13.21 -9.74 -0.57
CA ILE A 34 -14.59 -9.26 -0.38
C ILE A 34 -14.73 -7.77 -0.73
N ILE A 35 -13.79 -7.25 -1.52
CA ILE A 35 -13.68 -5.82 -1.82
C ILE A 35 -14.95 -5.30 -2.53
N ASP A 36 -15.47 -6.05 -3.49
CA ASP A 36 -16.66 -5.68 -4.26
C ASP A 36 -17.91 -5.60 -3.39
N PHE A 37 -18.04 -6.53 -2.43
CA PHE A 37 -19.14 -6.50 -1.46
C PHE A 37 -19.08 -5.27 -0.56
N ILE A 38 -17.88 -4.86 -0.13
CA ILE A 38 -17.70 -3.67 0.69
C ILE A 38 -18.04 -2.40 -0.10
N ILE A 39 -17.52 -2.30 -1.33
CA ILE A 39 -17.74 -1.13 -2.19
C ILE A 39 -19.22 -0.96 -2.50
N SER A 40 -19.90 -2.03 -2.92
CA SER A 40 -21.35 -1.98 -3.20
C SER A 40 -22.16 -1.53 -1.98
N GLY A 41 -21.83 -2.02 -0.78
CA GLY A 41 -22.49 -1.60 0.45
C GLY A 41 -22.24 -0.12 0.81
N ILE A 42 -21.10 0.46 0.43
CA ILE A 42 -20.81 1.89 0.63
C ILE A 42 -21.55 2.75 -0.39
N GLU A 43 -21.60 2.31 -1.65
CA GLU A 43 -22.28 2.99 -2.76
C GLU A 43 -23.80 3.11 -2.54
N GLU A 44 -24.40 2.26 -1.71
CA GLU A 44 -25.82 2.36 -1.33
C GLU A 44 -26.15 3.62 -0.50
N TYR A 45 -25.17 4.21 0.18
CA TYR A 45 -25.38 5.30 1.15
C TYR A 45 -24.54 6.54 0.88
N THR A 46 -23.75 6.57 -0.20
CA THR A 46 -22.80 7.63 -0.49
C THR A 46 -22.78 7.94 -1.98
N ASP A 47 -22.47 9.20 -2.30
CA ASP A 47 -22.30 9.65 -3.68
C ASP A 47 -20.81 9.73 -4.04
N GLU A 48 -20.50 9.66 -5.33
CA GLU A 48 -19.13 9.88 -5.81
C GLU A 48 -18.62 11.27 -5.39
N GLY A 49 -17.39 11.32 -4.89
CA GLY A 49 -16.78 12.52 -4.31
C GLY A 49 -17.00 12.68 -2.81
N ASP A 50 -17.88 11.88 -2.18
CA ASP A 50 -18.02 11.88 -0.73
C ASP A 50 -16.71 11.49 -0.03
N THR A 51 -16.58 11.90 1.24
CA THR A 51 -15.43 11.55 2.06
C THR A 51 -15.67 10.26 2.82
N ILE A 52 -14.84 9.25 2.59
CA ILE A 52 -14.84 8.00 3.35
C ILE A 52 -13.69 7.99 4.35
N PHE A 53 -14.00 7.70 5.61
CA PHE A 53 -13.00 7.54 6.66
C PHE A 53 -12.80 6.06 7.00
N ASP A 54 -11.70 5.49 6.53
CA ASP A 54 -11.27 4.13 6.83
C ASP A 54 -10.45 4.12 8.12
N ILE A 55 -11.12 3.82 9.24
CA ILE A 55 -10.56 3.93 10.60
C ILE A 55 -9.54 2.82 10.96
N PHE A 56 -9.53 1.73 10.20
CA PHE A 56 -8.66 0.56 10.38
C PHE A 56 -8.13 0.08 9.02
N SER A 57 -7.35 0.93 8.36
CA SER A 57 -7.01 0.74 6.96
C SER A 57 -6.09 -0.46 6.72
N GLY A 58 -5.29 -0.89 7.71
CA GLY A 58 -4.37 -2.01 7.59
C GLY A 58 -3.49 -1.92 6.34
N SER A 59 -3.57 -2.91 5.45
CA SER A 59 -2.84 -2.91 4.17
C SER A 59 -3.30 -1.84 3.16
N GLY A 60 -4.42 -1.17 3.42
CA GLY A 60 -4.98 -0.12 2.57
C GLY A 60 -5.79 -0.61 1.37
N ALA A 61 -6.11 -1.91 1.28
CA ALA A 61 -6.83 -2.50 0.13
C ALA A 61 -8.21 -1.86 -0.12
N VAL A 62 -9.00 -1.64 0.95
CA VAL A 62 -10.31 -0.96 0.87
C VAL A 62 -10.14 0.50 0.49
N SER A 63 -9.30 1.22 1.24
CA SER A 63 -8.95 2.60 0.97
C SER A 63 -8.52 2.84 -0.49
N GLN A 64 -7.63 2.02 -1.05
CA GLN A 64 -7.15 2.13 -2.43
C GLN A 64 -8.29 1.95 -3.44
N SER A 65 -9.18 0.99 -3.19
CA SER A 65 -10.28 0.70 -4.11
C SER A 65 -11.32 1.83 -4.14
N LEU A 66 -11.55 2.47 -3.00
CA LEU A 66 -12.46 3.62 -2.87
C LEU A 66 -11.86 4.91 -3.43
N ALA A 67 -10.54 5.08 -3.38
CA ALA A 67 -9.86 6.32 -3.76
C ALA A 67 -10.06 6.74 -5.24
N LYS A 68 -10.58 5.85 -6.09
CA LYS A 68 -10.97 6.17 -7.47
C LYS A 68 -12.23 7.04 -7.54
N LYS A 69 -13.15 6.87 -6.60
CA LYS A 69 -14.48 7.52 -6.58
C LYS A 69 -14.67 8.45 -5.39
N TYR A 70 -13.90 8.27 -4.31
CA TYR A 70 -14.12 8.94 -3.04
C TYR A 70 -12.88 9.71 -2.58
N ASN A 71 -13.12 10.74 -1.77
CA ASN A 71 -12.07 11.35 -0.95
C ASN A 71 -11.79 10.44 0.25
N VAL A 72 -10.66 9.73 0.25
CA VAL A 72 -10.39 8.72 1.29
C VAL A 72 -9.43 9.27 2.35
N VAL A 73 -9.82 9.15 3.61
CA VAL A 73 -8.93 9.30 4.77
C VAL A 73 -8.65 7.93 5.34
N ALA A 74 -7.41 7.46 5.24
CA ALA A 74 -6.97 6.20 5.82
C ALA A 74 -6.29 6.44 7.17
N ASN A 75 -6.72 5.67 8.17
CA ASN A 75 -6.15 5.68 9.51
C ASN A 75 -5.90 4.25 10.00
N ASP A 76 -4.77 4.08 10.66
CA ASP A 76 -4.45 2.89 11.43
C ASP A 76 -3.56 3.31 12.61
N VAL A 77 -3.56 2.51 13.68
CA VAL A 77 -2.67 2.73 14.83
C VAL A 77 -1.22 2.37 14.46
N GLU A 78 -1.04 1.47 13.49
CA GLU A 78 0.26 0.95 13.13
C GLU A 78 0.98 1.89 12.13
N PRO A 79 2.19 2.41 12.46
CA PRO A 79 2.88 3.38 11.61
C PRO A 79 3.22 2.90 10.20
N TYR A 80 3.44 1.59 10.04
CA TYR A 80 3.73 1.01 8.72
C TYR A 80 2.50 1.05 7.82
N ALA A 81 1.30 0.80 8.35
CA ALA A 81 0.05 0.90 7.61
C ALA A 81 -0.16 2.33 7.10
N SER A 82 0.09 3.34 7.95
CA SER A 82 0.07 4.74 7.51
C SER A 82 1.06 5.03 6.37
N THR A 83 2.26 4.46 6.42
CA THR A 83 3.27 4.62 5.37
C THR A 83 2.82 3.99 4.05
N ILE A 84 2.28 2.78 4.09
CA ILE A 84 1.74 2.09 2.91
C ILE A 84 0.56 2.88 2.34
N SER A 85 -0.40 3.26 3.18
CA SER A 85 -1.55 4.05 2.75
C SER A 85 -1.15 5.38 2.11
N LYS A 86 -0.09 6.04 2.60
CA LYS A 86 0.46 7.25 1.93
C LYS A 86 0.95 6.94 0.52
N ALA A 87 1.72 5.87 0.35
CA ALA A 87 2.30 5.53 -0.93
C ALA A 87 1.23 5.13 -1.97
N ILE A 88 0.19 4.41 -1.55
CA ILE A 88 -0.86 3.93 -2.47
C ILE A 88 -1.93 4.99 -2.79
N LEU A 89 -2.23 5.90 -1.85
CA LEU A 89 -3.31 6.89 -2.01
C LEU A 89 -2.84 8.20 -2.65
N ASN A 90 -1.54 8.48 -2.64
CA ASN A 90 -1.00 9.68 -3.24
C ASN A 90 -0.36 9.36 -4.58
N SER A 91 -0.74 10.10 -5.62
CA SER A 91 -0.04 10.06 -6.90
C SER A 91 1.30 10.78 -6.75
N HIS A 92 2.39 10.04 -6.89
CA HIS A 92 3.74 10.61 -6.98
C HIS A 92 4.20 10.55 -8.44
N GLN A 93 4.53 11.70 -9.04
CA GLN A 93 5.34 11.69 -10.24
C GLN A 93 6.73 11.22 -9.85
N THR A 94 7.12 10.05 -10.36
CA THR A 94 8.41 9.43 -10.09
C THR A 94 9.15 9.29 -11.41
N SER A 95 10.35 9.83 -11.49
CA SER A 95 11.25 9.65 -12.63
C SER A 95 12.02 8.33 -12.52
N ILE A 96 12.66 7.88 -13.60
CA ILE A 96 13.52 6.69 -13.55
C ILE A 96 14.74 6.94 -12.65
N GLU A 97 15.22 8.19 -12.59
CA GLU A 97 16.31 8.61 -11.71
C GLU A 97 15.92 8.45 -10.22
N ASP A 98 14.70 8.86 -9.84
CA ASP A 98 14.20 8.69 -8.48
C ASP A 98 14.15 7.21 -8.08
N VAL A 99 13.70 6.33 -8.98
CA VAL A 99 13.67 4.88 -8.74
C VAL A 99 15.07 4.33 -8.50
N LEU A 100 16.04 4.71 -9.34
CA LEU A 100 17.43 4.26 -9.20
C LEU A 100 18.05 4.75 -7.88
N GLU A 101 17.74 5.97 -7.47
CA GLU A 101 18.18 6.51 -6.18
C GLU A 101 17.57 5.75 -5.00
N ILE A 102 16.25 5.51 -5.02
CA ILE A 102 15.55 4.72 -4.00
C ILE A 102 16.16 3.31 -3.89
N MET A 103 16.39 2.64 -5.03
CA MET A 103 17.01 1.31 -5.05
C MET A 103 18.42 1.31 -4.44
N LYS A 104 19.21 2.34 -4.73
CA LYS A 104 20.56 2.50 -4.17
C LYS A 104 20.51 2.70 -2.66
N ILE A 105 19.61 3.56 -2.17
CA ILE A 105 19.42 3.82 -0.73
C ILE A 105 18.95 2.55 -0.03
N ALA A 106 17.93 1.88 -0.56
CA ALA A 106 17.39 0.64 -0.01
C ALA A 106 18.45 -0.46 0.07
N SER A 107 19.23 -0.65 -0.99
CA SER A 107 20.36 -1.59 -1.01
C SER A 107 21.39 -1.24 0.06
N THR A 108 21.76 0.03 0.20
CA THR A 108 22.73 0.47 1.21
C THR A 108 22.23 0.17 2.63
N TYR A 109 20.96 0.50 2.91
CA TYR A 109 20.35 0.27 4.21
C TYR A 109 20.22 -1.22 4.54
N PHE A 110 19.84 -2.03 3.55
CA PHE A 110 19.79 -3.49 3.69
C PHE A 110 21.15 -4.07 4.09
N HIS A 111 22.23 -3.72 3.39
CA HIS A 111 23.57 -4.22 3.71
C HIS A 111 24.04 -3.75 5.09
N TYR A 112 23.68 -2.52 5.50
CA TYR A 112 23.96 -2.02 6.83
C TYR A 112 23.25 -2.85 7.92
N LEU A 113 21.93 -3.06 7.80
CA LEU A 113 21.16 -3.84 8.77
C LEU A 113 21.65 -5.29 8.89
N VAL A 114 21.92 -5.96 7.77
CA VAL A 114 22.44 -7.34 7.76
C VAL A 114 23.78 -7.43 8.51
N LYS A 115 24.62 -6.41 8.41
CA LYS A 115 25.92 -6.35 9.08
C LYS A 115 25.78 -6.06 10.58
N GLU A 116 24.91 -5.13 10.96
CA GLU A 116 24.72 -4.70 12.36
C GLU A 116 24.03 -5.76 13.21
N GLU A 117 23.00 -6.44 12.68
CA GLU A 117 22.22 -7.40 13.48
C GLU A 117 22.90 -8.76 13.65
N SER A 118 24.11 -8.96 13.11
CA SER A 118 24.76 -10.28 12.97
C SER A 118 23.77 -11.32 12.43
N LEU A 119 22.85 -10.88 11.55
CA LEU A 119 21.73 -11.68 11.02
C LEU A 119 22.24 -12.96 10.35
N ASN A 120 23.47 -12.95 9.84
CA ASN A 120 24.14 -14.14 9.34
C ASN A 120 24.20 -15.26 10.38
N ASP A 121 24.42 -14.97 11.67
CA ASP A 121 24.43 -15.99 12.72
C ASP A 121 23.02 -16.55 12.96
N TYR A 122 21.99 -15.70 12.89
CA TYR A 122 20.59 -16.12 13.00
C TYR A 122 20.12 -16.94 11.79
N ILE A 123 20.45 -16.51 10.56
CA ILE A 123 20.16 -17.23 9.32
C ILE A 123 20.91 -18.58 9.30
N ASN A 124 22.19 -18.59 9.68
CA ASN A 124 22.99 -19.82 9.77
C ASN A 124 22.49 -20.76 10.88
N SER A 125 21.83 -20.22 11.92
CA SER A 125 21.24 -21.02 12.99
C SER A 125 19.77 -21.38 12.74
N GLU A 126 19.11 -20.78 11.76
CA GLU A 126 17.72 -21.07 11.36
C GLU A 126 17.55 -22.56 11.02
N SER A 127 18.52 -23.15 10.31
CA SER A 127 18.54 -24.58 9.97
C SER A 127 18.54 -25.50 11.21
N LYS A 128 18.95 -24.98 12.37
CA LYS A 128 18.99 -25.71 13.65
C LYS A 128 17.63 -25.76 14.34
N TYR A 129 16.75 -24.80 14.05
CA TYR A 129 15.43 -24.65 14.69
C TYR A 129 14.27 -25.14 13.82
N LEU A 130 14.49 -25.39 12.52
CA LEU A 130 13.51 -25.98 11.60
C LEU A 130 13.37 -27.51 11.72
N LYS A 131 13.48 -28.07 12.92
CA LYS A 131 13.28 -29.52 13.19
C LYS A 131 11.87 -29.81 13.69
#